data_AF-H2YN20-F1
#
_entry.id   AF-H2YN20-F1
#
_cell.length_a   1.000
_cell.length_b   1.000
_cell.length_c   1.000
_cell.angle_alpha   90.00
_cell.angle_beta   90.00
_cell.angle_gamma   90.00
#
_symmetry.space_group_name_H-M   'P 1'
#
loop_
_entity.id
_entity.type
_entity.pdbx_description
1 polymer ?
#
loop_
_entity_poly.entity_id
_entity_poly.type
_entity_poly.pdbx_seq_one_letter_code
_entity_poly.pdbx_strand_id
1 'polypeptide(L)'
;MHDWRPAIQEVKEAVESMYDLPVAAVTQLAGYDDLNYKVQSGEKFYALKIKHLAYDGENASSILTQHIMVHLFDNDLNVPQAIQPKSGTGTTVQYQFESSKSPRMMQLSTFLPGRSIFESRPSPERLLSIAYRVGKLCSVYMESLQILTRRISLENNQVPETNDMWKPHNFLRARPLLHYVTDEKLKEIISEYFDLFQKTFSLVQNKLRRGLIHGDFSTTNIIEDEDGQLGVLDFEDSGFNYIVFDLAICIAYFMVS
;
A
#
# COMPACT_ATOMS: atom_id res chain seq x y z
N MET A 1 -0.45 16.16 -17.27
CA MET A 1 0.46 15.47 -16.35
C MET A 1 1.87 15.78 -16.81
N HIS A 2 2.65 16.50 -16.01
CA HIS A 2 4.07 16.66 -16.31
C HIS A 2 4.80 15.53 -15.61
N ASP A 3 5.29 14.57 -16.40
CA ASP A 3 6.22 13.51 -15.99
C ASP A 3 7.55 14.13 -15.59
N TRP A 4 7.57 14.74 -14.40
CA TRP A 4 8.80 15.13 -13.77
C TRP A 4 9.37 13.93 -13.01
N ARG A 5 10.67 13.66 -13.20
CA ARG A 5 11.43 12.70 -12.39
C ARG A 5 12.74 13.37 -11.98
N PRO A 6 13.11 13.35 -10.69
CA PRO A 6 14.40 13.86 -10.24
C PRO A 6 15.53 13.01 -10.83
N ALA A 7 16.67 13.65 -11.11
CA ALA A 7 17.87 12.89 -11.42
C ALA A 7 18.27 12.03 -10.21
N ILE A 8 18.90 10.88 -10.45
CA ILE A 8 19.36 9.97 -9.38
C ILE A 8 20.27 10.69 -8.37
N GLN A 9 21.08 11.64 -8.85
CA GLN A 9 21.95 12.45 -8.01
C GLN A 9 21.15 13.36 -7.05
N GLU A 10 20.07 13.99 -7.52
CA GLU A 10 19.19 14.81 -6.67
C GLU A 10 18.51 13.96 -5.59
N VAL A 11 18.10 12.72 -5.92
CA VAL A 11 17.51 11.79 -4.95
C VAL A 11 18.51 11.42 -3.86
N LYS A 12 19.77 11.17 -4.24
CA LYS A 12 20.85 10.90 -3.29
C LYS A 12 21.06 12.09 -2.33
N GLU A 13 21.16 13.30 -2.86
CA GLU A 13 21.35 14.53 -2.07
C GLU A 13 20.16 14.79 -1.14
N ALA A 14 18.94 14.55 -1.60
CA ALA A 14 17.73 14.67 -0.79
C ALA A 14 17.75 13.70 0.40
N VAL A 15 18.18 12.46 0.21
CA VAL A 15 18.27 11.50 1.31
C VAL A 15 19.39 11.86 2.29
N GLU A 16 20.58 12.19 1.79
CA GLU A 16 21.73 12.55 2.64
C GLU A 16 21.44 13.78 3.48
N SER A 17 20.81 14.80 2.89
CA SER A 17 20.48 16.06 3.59
C SER A 17 19.36 15.88 4.62
N MET A 18 18.31 15.12 4.30
CA MET A 18 17.11 15.05 5.13
C MET A 18 17.13 13.92 6.16
N TYR A 19 17.96 12.90 5.99
CA TYR A 19 18.00 11.72 6.88
C TYR A 19 19.38 11.45 7.52
N ASP A 20 20.39 12.29 7.26
CA ASP A 20 21.77 12.11 7.78
C ASP A 20 22.37 10.74 7.44
N LEU A 21 21.97 10.21 6.28
CA LEU A 21 22.24 8.83 5.87
C LEU A 21 23.11 8.81 4.61
N PRO A 22 24.37 8.32 4.65
CA PRO A 22 25.25 8.33 3.50
C PRO A 22 24.75 7.36 2.42
N VAL A 23 24.61 7.83 1.19
CA VAL A 23 24.00 7.02 0.12
C VAL A 23 25.08 6.46 -0.82
N ALA A 24 25.18 5.14 -0.85
CA ALA A 24 26.08 4.41 -1.74
C ALA A 24 25.49 4.28 -3.16
N ALA A 25 24.20 3.96 -3.28
CA ALA A 25 23.52 3.77 -4.55
C ALA A 25 22.02 4.05 -4.43
N VAL A 26 21.41 4.42 -5.56
CA VAL A 26 19.96 4.60 -5.67
C VAL A 26 19.49 3.91 -6.95
N THR A 27 18.39 3.16 -6.86
CA THR A 27 17.77 2.48 -8.00
C THR A 27 16.29 2.81 -8.03
N GLN A 28 15.77 3.25 -9.18
CA GLN A 28 14.34 3.49 -9.33
C GLN A 28 13.57 2.17 -9.30
N LEU A 29 12.49 2.15 -8.53
CA LEU A 29 11.54 1.05 -8.46
C LEU A 29 10.28 1.37 -9.26
N ALA A 30 9.47 0.35 -9.53
CA ALA A 30 8.14 0.56 -10.08
C ALA A 30 7.28 1.39 -9.09
N GLY A 31 6.41 2.22 -9.65
CA GLY A 31 5.47 3.06 -8.90
C GLY A 31 4.31 3.45 -9.80
N TYR A 32 3.13 3.58 -9.22
CA TYR A 32 1.92 3.96 -9.93
C TYR A 32 1.75 5.50 -9.89
N ASP A 33 1.40 6.04 -8.73
CA ASP A 33 1.30 7.48 -8.50
C ASP A 33 2.62 8.09 -7.99
N ASP A 34 3.20 7.45 -6.99
CA ASP A 34 4.43 7.89 -6.33
C ASP A 34 5.70 7.47 -7.08
N LEU A 35 6.79 8.23 -6.87
CA LEU A 35 8.12 7.80 -7.31
C LEU A 35 8.81 7.01 -6.19
N ASN A 36 9.05 5.73 -6.46
CA ASN A 36 9.68 4.82 -5.52
C ASN A 36 11.15 4.59 -5.88
N TYR A 37 12.03 4.58 -4.88
CA TYR A 37 13.46 4.32 -5.06
C TYR A 37 13.97 3.37 -3.98
N LYS A 38 14.80 2.42 -4.38
CA LYS A 38 15.65 1.64 -3.46
C LYS A 38 16.93 2.44 -3.21
N VAL A 39 17.22 2.70 -1.95
CA VAL A 39 18.41 3.45 -1.51
C VAL A 39 19.31 2.51 -0.73
N GLN A 40 20.59 2.47 -1.06
CA GLN A 40 21.61 1.70 -0.35
C GLN A 40 22.46 2.63 0.52
N SER A 41 22.65 2.26 1.79
CA SER A 41 23.58 2.90 2.71
C SER A 41 24.40 1.85 3.45
N GLY A 42 25.68 1.75 3.08
CA GLY A 42 26.52 0.62 3.48
C GLY A 42 25.91 -0.71 2.99
N GLU A 43 25.65 -1.62 3.93
CA GLU A 43 25.01 -2.93 3.68
C GLU A 43 23.48 -2.91 3.83
N LYS A 44 22.90 -1.78 4.27
CA LYS A 44 21.46 -1.64 4.49
C LYS A 44 20.77 -1.05 3.26
N PHE A 45 19.51 -1.44 3.10
CA PHE A 45 18.64 -0.94 2.05
C PHE A 45 17.40 -0.26 2.64
N TYR A 46 16.95 0.77 1.95
CA TYR A 46 15.79 1.58 2.30
C TYR A 46 14.90 1.76 1.08
N ALA A 47 13.60 1.96 1.31
CA ALA A 47 12.65 2.38 0.29
C ALA A 47 12.31 3.86 0.53
N LEU A 48 12.66 4.70 -0.44
CA LEU A 48 12.25 6.10 -0.50
C LEU A 48 11.01 6.20 -1.39
N LYS A 49 9.93 6.76 -0.84
CA LYS A 49 8.76 7.22 -1.61
C LYS A 49 8.81 8.74 -1.72
N ILE A 50 8.65 9.27 -2.93
CA ILE A 50 8.38 10.69 -3.19
C ILE A 50 6.92 10.78 -3.64
N LYS A 51 6.10 11.44 -2.83
CA LYS A 51 4.65 11.51 -3.00
C LYS A 51 4.28 12.23 -4.28
N HIS A 52 3.25 11.75 -4.97
CA HIS A 52 2.62 12.48 -6.07
C HIS A 52 2.02 13.81 -5.58
N LEU A 53 1.94 14.83 -6.44
CA LEU A 53 1.59 16.20 -6.04
C LEU A 53 0.17 16.28 -5.46
N ALA A 54 -0.72 15.43 -5.98
CA ALA A 54 -2.10 15.31 -5.51
C ALA A 54 -2.19 14.80 -4.06
N TYR A 55 -1.13 14.17 -3.56
CA TYR A 55 -1.03 13.56 -2.23
C TYR A 55 0.03 14.24 -1.36
N ASP A 56 0.62 15.36 -1.81
CA ASP A 56 1.51 16.17 -0.97
C ASP A 56 0.70 16.79 0.17
N GLY A 57 1.14 16.53 1.40
CA GLY A 57 0.51 17.06 2.62
C GLY A 57 0.14 15.95 3.61
N GLU A 58 0.26 16.25 4.90
CA GLU A 58 -0.23 15.34 5.93
C GLU A 58 -1.76 15.42 5.96
N ASN A 59 -2.41 14.25 5.86
CA ASN A 59 -3.85 14.12 5.99
C ASN A 59 -4.17 12.96 6.95
N ALA A 60 -5.44 12.88 7.36
CA ALA A 60 -5.86 11.89 8.34
C ALA A 60 -5.63 10.44 7.88
N SER A 61 -5.63 10.17 6.57
CA SER A 61 -5.28 8.85 6.01
C SER A 61 -3.79 8.55 6.22
N SER A 62 -2.90 9.49 5.93
CA SER A 62 -1.45 9.31 6.12
C SER A 62 -1.08 9.07 7.59
N ILE A 63 -1.74 9.77 8.52
CA ILE A 63 -1.56 9.56 9.97
C ILE A 63 -2.04 8.16 10.37
N LEU A 64 -3.20 7.73 9.86
CA LEU A 64 -3.73 6.39 10.10
C LEU A 64 -2.78 5.32 9.57
N THR A 65 -2.26 5.48 8.35
CA THR A 65 -1.29 4.56 7.75
C THR A 65 -0.04 4.44 8.64
N GLN A 66 0.48 5.55 9.18
CA GLN A 66 1.61 5.51 10.11
C GLN A 66 1.27 4.73 11.40
N HIS A 67 0.10 4.96 12.00
CA HIS A 67 -0.34 4.20 13.18
C HIS A 67 -0.50 2.70 12.88
N ILE A 68 -1.01 2.35 11.70
CA ILE A 68 -1.14 0.96 11.25
C ILE A 68 0.25 0.32 11.15
N MET A 69 1.19 0.95 10.45
CA MET A 69 2.54 0.39 10.27
C MET A 69 3.27 0.23 11.60
N VAL A 70 3.19 1.21 12.50
CA VAL A 70 3.77 1.10 13.85
C VAL A 70 3.14 -0.05 14.63
N HIS A 71 1.80 -0.13 14.66
CA HIS A 71 1.09 -1.20 15.35
C HIS A 71 1.46 -2.59 14.82
N LEU A 72 1.53 -2.77 13.49
CA LEU A 72 1.88 -4.05 12.90
C LEU A 72 3.31 -4.45 13.25
N PHE A 73 4.25 -3.50 13.17
CA PHE A 73 5.64 -3.73 13.57
C PHE A 73 5.77 -4.12 15.06
N ASP A 74 5.08 -3.39 15.96
CA ASP A 74 5.08 -3.66 17.40
C ASP A 74 4.45 -5.03 17.76
N ASN A 75 3.73 -5.65 16.82
CA ASN A 75 3.17 -7.00 16.95
C ASN A 75 3.95 -8.02 16.10
N ASP A 76 5.25 -7.79 15.89
CA ASP A 76 6.20 -8.70 15.22
C ASP A 76 5.82 -9.06 13.77
N LEU A 77 5.11 -8.17 13.06
CA LEU A 77 4.82 -8.35 11.65
C LEU A 77 5.88 -7.69 10.77
N ASN A 78 6.25 -8.40 9.72
CA ASN A 78 7.26 -7.95 8.76
C ASN A 78 6.67 -6.89 7.81
N VAL A 79 6.82 -5.63 8.19
CA VAL A 79 6.37 -4.44 7.46
C VAL A 79 7.52 -3.42 7.36
N PRO A 80 7.50 -2.51 6.36
CA PRO A 80 8.45 -1.39 6.33
C PRO A 80 8.29 -0.53 7.59
N GLN A 81 9.42 -0.07 8.12
CA GLN A 81 9.46 0.87 9.23
C GLN A 81 9.90 2.23 8.73
N ALA A 82 9.13 3.27 9.03
CA ALA A 82 9.50 4.61 8.64
C ALA A 82 10.78 5.07 9.38
N ILE A 83 11.67 5.73 8.64
CA ILE A 83 12.87 6.37 9.17
C ILE A 83 12.55 7.82 9.48
N GLN A 84 12.87 8.27 10.69
CA GLN A 84 12.64 9.65 11.09
C GLN A 84 13.62 10.58 10.33
N PRO A 85 13.15 11.67 9.72
CA PRO A 85 14.02 12.71 9.18
C PRO A 85 14.86 13.39 10.28
N LYS A 86 15.97 14.00 9.86
CA LYS A 86 16.90 14.75 10.73
C LYS A 86 16.22 15.88 11.49
N SER A 87 15.20 16.49 10.92
CA SER A 87 14.42 17.57 11.53
C SER A 87 12.93 17.24 11.51
N GLY A 88 12.23 17.63 12.59
CA GLY A 88 10.80 17.39 12.76
C GLY A 88 10.47 16.18 13.63
N THR A 89 9.19 16.03 13.94
CA THR A 89 8.66 14.97 14.82
C THR A 89 7.90 13.88 14.07
N GLY A 90 7.68 14.04 12.77
CA GLY A 90 6.97 13.09 11.91
C GLY A 90 7.90 12.17 11.13
N THR A 91 7.32 11.36 10.24
CA THR A 91 8.06 10.41 9.37
C THR A 91 8.21 10.89 7.93
N THR A 92 7.59 12.01 7.59
CA THR A 92 7.63 12.61 6.25
C THR A 92 8.34 13.95 6.27
N VAL A 93 8.94 14.33 5.15
CA VAL A 93 9.63 15.62 5.04
C VAL A 93 9.51 16.21 3.63
N GLN A 94 9.46 17.54 3.52
CA GLN A 94 9.45 18.21 2.23
C GLN A 94 10.86 18.51 1.74
N TYR A 95 11.10 18.31 0.45
CA TYR A 95 12.34 18.65 -0.21
C TYR A 95 12.08 19.33 -1.56
N GLN A 96 12.82 20.39 -1.85
CA GLN A 96 12.75 21.09 -3.13
C GLN A 96 13.79 20.47 -4.07
N PHE A 97 13.31 19.65 -5.01
CA PHE A 97 14.15 19.15 -6.10
C PHE A 97 14.36 20.26 -7.12
N GLU A 98 15.52 20.32 -7.76
CA GLU A 98 15.79 21.33 -8.80
C GLU A 98 14.85 21.17 -9.98
N SER A 99 14.52 19.91 -10.27
CA SER A 99 13.68 19.53 -11.38
C SER A 99 12.17 19.65 -11.07
N SER A 100 11.77 19.81 -9.79
CA SER A 100 10.36 19.99 -9.40
C SER A 100 9.96 21.47 -9.35
N LYS A 101 8.71 21.78 -9.72
CA LYS A 101 8.16 23.15 -9.63
C LYS A 101 7.84 23.61 -8.21
N SER A 102 7.71 22.67 -7.28
CA SER A 102 7.36 22.90 -5.88
C SER A 102 8.03 21.85 -4.99
N PRO A 103 8.17 22.11 -3.68
CA PRO A 103 8.66 21.11 -2.75
C PRO A 103 7.78 19.87 -2.77
N ARG A 104 8.39 18.69 -2.67
CA ARG A 104 7.71 17.39 -2.70
C ARG A 104 7.88 16.67 -1.38
N MET A 105 6.84 15.98 -0.94
CA MET A 105 6.88 15.20 0.28
C MET A 105 7.58 13.87 0.04
N MET A 106 8.47 13.51 0.96
CA MET A 106 9.23 12.27 0.94
C MET A 106 8.99 11.48 2.21
N GLN A 107 9.07 10.16 2.09
CA GLN A 107 9.10 9.24 3.22
C GLN A 107 10.16 8.17 2.94
N LEU A 108 11.08 7.98 3.89
CA LEU A 108 12.07 6.90 3.86
C LEU A 108 11.62 5.80 4.81
N SER A 109 11.77 4.54 4.40
CA SER A 109 11.44 3.37 5.22
C SER A 109 12.48 2.26 5.06
N THR A 110 12.52 1.31 5.99
CA THR A 110 13.32 0.08 5.82
C THR A 110 12.86 -0.68 4.57
N PHE A 111 13.82 -1.28 3.86
CA PHE A 111 13.51 -2.10 2.70
C PHE A 111 13.26 -3.55 3.11
N LEU A 112 12.16 -4.15 2.65
CA LEU A 112 11.95 -5.59 2.80
C LEU A 112 12.68 -6.33 1.67
N PRO A 113 13.64 -7.22 1.98
CA PRO A 113 14.32 -8.01 0.96
C PRO A 113 13.37 -9.03 0.34
N GLY A 114 13.67 -9.45 -0.90
CA GLY A 114 12.89 -10.47 -1.60
C GLY A 114 12.25 -9.97 -2.89
N ARG A 115 11.27 -10.74 -3.37
CA ARG A 115 10.46 -10.43 -4.55
C ARG A 115 8.99 -10.53 -4.20
N SER A 116 8.17 -9.77 -4.89
CA SER A 116 6.73 -9.95 -4.76
C SER A 116 6.31 -11.34 -5.26
N ILE A 117 5.22 -11.88 -4.73
CA ILE A 117 4.67 -13.16 -5.20
C ILE A 117 4.40 -13.09 -6.71
N PHE A 118 3.88 -11.96 -7.19
CA PHE A 118 3.64 -11.70 -8.62
C PHE A 118 4.93 -11.79 -9.45
N GLU A 119 6.01 -11.13 -9.04
CA GLU A 119 7.30 -11.16 -9.73
C GLU A 119 7.97 -12.55 -9.67
N SER A 120 7.71 -13.31 -8.62
CA SER A 120 8.29 -14.64 -8.41
C SER A 120 7.78 -15.68 -9.40
N ARG A 121 6.63 -15.45 -10.05
CA ARG A 121 5.97 -16.35 -11.03
C ARG A 121 6.01 -17.82 -10.58
N PRO A 122 5.38 -18.15 -9.44
CA PRO A 122 5.50 -19.49 -8.86
C PRO A 122 4.90 -20.55 -9.78
N SER A 123 5.48 -21.75 -9.78
CA SER A 123 4.85 -22.90 -10.44
C SER A 123 3.52 -23.25 -9.76
N PRO A 124 2.58 -23.94 -10.43
CA PRO A 124 1.31 -24.35 -9.83
C PRO A 124 1.46 -25.07 -8.49
N GLU A 125 2.49 -25.91 -8.35
CA GLU A 125 2.78 -26.64 -7.10
C GLU A 125 3.25 -25.70 -5.98
N ARG A 126 4.11 -24.74 -6.30
CA ARG A 126 4.55 -23.72 -5.31
C ARG A 126 3.42 -22.77 -4.95
N LEU A 127 2.59 -22.39 -5.91
CA LEU A 127 1.48 -21.45 -5.73
C LEU A 127 0.53 -21.92 -4.64
N LEU A 128 0.21 -23.22 -4.59
CA LEU A 128 -0.64 -23.77 -3.51
C LEU A 128 -0.01 -23.58 -2.12
N SER A 129 1.30 -23.86 -1.99
CA SER A 129 2.01 -23.70 -0.72
C SER A 129 2.13 -22.21 -0.29
N ILE A 130 2.35 -21.32 -1.26
CA ILE A 130 2.42 -19.87 -1.06
C ILE A 130 1.03 -19.35 -0.67
N ALA A 131 -0.02 -19.75 -1.37
CA ALA A 131 -1.40 -19.37 -1.06
C ALA A 131 -1.79 -19.77 0.36
N TYR A 132 -1.37 -20.95 0.82
CA TYR A 132 -1.59 -21.38 2.21
C TYR A 132 -0.87 -20.50 3.23
N ARG A 133 0.41 -20.18 2.99
CA ARG A 133 1.22 -19.32 3.87
C ARG A 133 0.71 -17.87 3.88
N VAL A 134 0.33 -17.35 2.72
CA VAL A 134 -0.28 -16.03 2.58
C VAL A 134 -1.66 -15.97 3.21
N GLY A 135 -2.48 -17.02 3.12
CA GLY A 135 -3.75 -17.10 3.83
C GLY A 135 -3.58 -16.99 5.35
N LYS A 136 -2.56 -17.67 5.91
CA LYS A 136 -2.19 -17.50 7.33
C LYS A 136 -1.74 -16.07 7.63
N LEU A 137 -0.87 -15.51 6.80
CA LEU A 137 -0.42 -14.12 6.96
C LEU A 137 -1.61 -13.15 6.96
N CYS A 138 -2.53 -13.28 6.01
CA CYS A 138 -3.75 -12.49 5.91
C CYS A 138 -4.59 -12.58 7.18
N SER A 139 -4.76 -13.79 7.76
CA SER A 139 -5.47 -13.94 9.03
C SER A 139 -4.79 -13.21 10.20
N VAL A 140 -3.46 -13.29 10.30
CA VAL A 140 -2.70 -12.63 11.37
C VAL A 140 -2.78 -11.11 11.24
N TYR A 141 -2.61 -10.58 10.02
CA TYR A 141 -2.78 -9.15 9.74
C TYR A 141 -4.19 -8.68 10.07
N MET A 142 -5.20 -9.42 9.62
CA MET A 142 -6.60 -9.11 9.88
C MET A 142 -6.90 -9.05 11.38
N GLU A 143 -6.44 -10.03 12.15
CA GLU A 143 -6.60 -10.06 13.61
C GLU A 143 -5.89 -8.88 14.29
N SER A 144 -4.65 -8.60 13.89
CA SER A 144 -3.87 -7.49 14.43
C SER A 144 -4.54 -6.13 14.16
N LEU A 145 -5.02 -5.90 12.93
CA LEU A 145 -5.75 -4.68 12.59
C LEU A 145 -7.08 -4.55 13.35
N GLN A 146 -7.74 -5.66 13.71
CA GLN A 146 -8.94 -5.60 14.55
C GLN A 146 -8.63 -5.23 16.00
N ILE A 147 -7.44 -5.59 16.52
CA ILE A 147 -6.98 -5.10 17.82
C ILE A 147 -6.82 -3.58 17.77
N LEU A 148 -6.14 -3.05 16.75
CA LEU A 148 -5.98 -1.61 16.56
C LEU A 148 -7.32 -0.89 16.38
N THR A 149 -8.22 -1.47 15.59
CA THR A 149 -9.58 -0.93 15.38
C THR A 149 -10.32 -0.72 16.69
N ARG A 150 -10.27 -1.70 17.60
CA ARG A 150 -10.91 -1.60 18.92
C ARG A 150 -10.25 -0.51 19.77
N ARG A 151 -8.92 -0.40 19.74
CA ARG A 151 -8.18 0.64 20.48
C ARG A 151 -8.60 2.04 20.03
N ILE A 152 -8.58 2.31 18.72
CA ILE A 152 -8.99 3.60 18.15
C ILE A 152 -10.45 3.92 18.51
N SER A 153 -11.34 2.92 18.44
CA SER A 153 -12.74 3.11 18.81
C SER A 153 -12.93 3.44 20.29
N LEU A 154 -12.13 2.89 21.20
CA LEU A 154 -12.20 3.18 22.64
C LEU A 154 -11.70 4.59 22.96
N GLU A 155 -10.81 5.13 22.14
CA GLU A 155 -10.26 6.48 22.26
C GLU A 155 -11.21 7.56 21.70
N ASN A 156 -12.41 7.18 21.22
CA ASN A 156 -13.36 8.04 20.50
C ASN A 156 -12.76 8.74 19.26
N ASN A 157 -11.67 8.19 18.73
CA ASN A 157 -11.06 8.67 17.51
C ASN A 157 -11.89 8.17 16.32
N GLN A 158 -12.34 9.09 15.47
CA GLN A 158 -13.00 8.72 14.21
C GLN A 158 -11.95 8.22 13.23
N VAL A 159 -12.15 7.01 12.71
CA VAL A 159 -11.35 6.57 11.56
C VAL A 159 -11.84 7.35 10.33
N PRO A 160 -10.96 8.03 9.59
CA PRO A 160 -11.35 8.75 8.39
C PRO A 160 -12.05 7.82 7.41
N GLU A 161 -13.31 8.11 7.09
CA GLU A 161 -13.97 7.47 5.95
C GLU A 161 -13.54 8.22 4.68
N THR A 162 -12.94 7.49 3.75
CA THR A 162 -12.53 8.07 2.47
C THR A 162 -13.61 7.78 1.43
N ASN A 163 -13.95 8.80 0.65
CA ASN A 163 -14.79 8.62 -0.54
C ASN A 163 -13.90 8.37 -1.78
N ASP A 164 -12.79 7.65 -1.65
CA ASP A 164 -11.95 7.28 -2.79
C ASP A 164 -12.60 6.13 -3.57
N MET A 165 -12.64 6.23 -4.89
CA MET A 165 -13.22 5.20 -5.75
C MET A 165 -12.46 3.86 -5.67
N TRP A 166 -11.18 3.92 -5.30
CA TRP A 166 -10.32 2.73 -5.19
C TRP A 166 -10.57 1.93 -3.91
N LYS A 167 -11.32 2.47 -2.94
CA LYS A 167 -11.79 1.66 -1.80
C LYS A 167 -12.81 0.62 -2.28
N PRO A 168 -12.69 -0.66 -1.89
CA PRO A 168 -13.57 -1.71 -2.41
C PRO A 168 -15.08 -1.49 -2.20
N HIS A 169 -15.51 -0.83 -1.11
CA HIS A 169 -16.94 -0.52 -0.90
C HIS A 169 -17.47 0.53 -1.89
N ASN A 170 -16.58 1.30 -2.52
CA ASN A 170 -16.89 2.31 -3.52
C ASN A 170 -16.83 1.78 -4.96
N PHE A 171 -16.70 0.46 -5.16
CA PHE A 171 -16.56 -0.17 -6.48
C PHE A 171 -17.53 0.38 -7.55
N LEU A 172 -18.80 0.60 -7.21
CA LEU A 172 -19.81 1.14 -8.14
C LEU A 172 -19.46 2.52 -8.71
N ARG A 173 -18.57 3.28 -8.07
CA ARG A 173 -18.10 4.59 -8.55
C ARG A 173 -17.21 4.49 -9.77
N ALA A 174 -16.65 3.31 -10.05
CA ALA A 174 -15.92 3.04 -11.29
C ALA A 174 -16.87 2.79 -12.48
N ARG A 175 -18.17 2.59 -12.26
CA ARG A 175 -19.14 2.31 -13.34
C ARG A 175 -19.14 3.34 -14.47
N PRO A 176 -19.05 4.66 -14.22
CA PRO A 176 -18.92 5.63 -15.29
C PRO A 176 -17.71 5.37 -16.19
N LEU A 177 -16.59 4.83 -15.68
CA LEU A 177 -15.37 4.55 -16.46
C LEU A 177 -15.55 3.45 -17.52
N LEU A 178 -16.65 2.69 -17.49
CA LEU A 178 -17.00 1.73 -18.54
C LEU A 178 -17.02 2.35 -19.95
N HIS A 179 -17.22 3.67 -20.06
CA HIS A 179 -17.18 4.33 -21.36
C HIS A 179 -15.80 4.29 -22.03
N TYR A 180 -14.73 4.01 -21.28
CA TYR A 180 -13.38 3.80 -21.82
C TYR A 180 -13.13 2.37 -22.32
N VAL A 181 -14.01 1.41 -21.99
CA VAL A 181 -13.89 0.01 -22.44
C VAL A 181 -14.43 -0.10 -23.86
N THR A 182 -13.55 -0.35 -24.82
CA THR A 182 -13.88 -0.44 -26.26
C THR A 182 -14.36 -1.81 -26.70
N ASP A 183 -13.99 -2.88 -25.98
CA ASP A 183 -14.50 -4.22 -26.22
C ASP A 183 -15.91 -4.34 -25.61
N GLU A 184 -16.93 -4.38 -26.47
CA GLU A 184 -18.33 -4.43 -26.04
C GLU A 184 -18.67 -5.70 -25.24
N LYS A 185 -18.03 -6.85 -25.53
CA LYS A 185 -18.26 -8.07 -24.74
C LYS A 185 -17.67 -7.93 -23.35
N LEU A 186 -16.46 -7.41 -23.25
CA LEU A 186 -15.83 -7.15 -21.95
C LEU A 186 -16.65 -6.13 -21.14
N LYS A 187 -17.16 -5.09 -21.80
CA LYS A 187 -18.00 -4.06 -21.19
C LYS A 187 -19.32 -4.62 -20.67
N GLU A 188 -19.98 -5.52 -21.43
CA GLU A 188 -21.16 -6.26 -20.97
C GLU A 188 -20.84 -7.07 -19.71
N ILE A 189 -19.76 -7.85 -19.72
CA ILE A 189 -19.33 -8.65 -18.56
C ILE A 189 -19.09 -7.76 -17.33
N ILE A 190 -18.32 -6.67 -17.47
CA ILE A 190 -18.04 -5.77 -16.34
C ILE A 190 -19.33 -5.10 -15.84
N SER A 191 -20.25 -4.72 -16.74
CA SER A 191 -21.55 -4.17 -16.34
C SER A 191 -22.37 -5.17 -15.52
N GLU A 192 -22.40 -6.45 -15.90
CA GLU A 192 -23.07 -7.50 -15.13
C GLU A 192 -22.48 -7.62 -13.71
N TYR A 193 -21.15 -7.50 -13.55
CA TYR A 193 -20.52 -7.52 -12.24
C TYR A 193 -20.83 -6.28 -11.40
N PHE A 194 -20.98 -5.09 -12.00
CA PHE A 194 -21.48 -3.92 -11.27
C PHE A 194 -22.90 -4.16 -10.74
N ASP A 195 -23.79 -4.69 -11.57
CA ASP A 195 -25.18 -4.97 -11.17
C ASP A 195 -25.26 -6.08 -10.11
N LEU A 196 -24.45 -7.13 -10.26
CA LEU A 196 -24.34 -8.23 -9.29
C LEU A 196 -23.80 -7.72 -7.95
N PHE A 197 -22.76 -6.89 -7.95
CA PHE A 197 -22.22 -6.28 -6.74
C PHE A 197 -23.27 -5.41 -6.06
N GLN A 198 -23.92 -4.50 -6.80
CA GLN A 198 -24.96 -3.62 -6.25
C GLN A 198 -26.09 -4.43 -5.59
N LYS A 199 -26.59 -5.45 -6.28
CA LYS A 199 -27.65 -6.33 -5.77
C LYS A 199 -27.21 -7.12 -4.54
N THR A 200 -26.03 -7.73 -4.58
CA THR A 200 -25.57 -8.63 -3.50
C THR A 200 -25.16 -7.83 -2.28
N PHE A 201 -24.32 -6.82 -2.46
CA PHE A 201 -23.75 -6.02 -1.39
C PHE A 201 -24.83 -5.26 -0.61
N SER A 202 -25.84 -4.71 -1.29
CA SER A 202 -26.96 -4.03 -0.62
C SER A 202 -27.74 -4.92 0.35
N LEU A 203 -27.80 -6.24 0.08
CA LEU A 203 -28.47 -7.23 0.93
C LEU A 203 -27.64 -7.67 2.15
N VAL A 204 -26.31 -7.60 2.06
CA VAL A 204 -25.42 -8.15 3.08
C VAL A 204 -24.63 -7.11 3.87
N GLN A 205 -24.44 -5.89 3.35
CA GLN A 205 -23.54 -4.89 3.92
C GLN A 205 -23.77 -4.65 5.42
N ASN A 206 -25.02 -4.54 5.88
CA ASN A 206 -25.36 -4.30 7.29
C ASN A 206 -25.05 -5.49 8.22
N LYS A 207 -24.75 -6.66 7.66
CA LYS A 207 -24.39 -7.89 8.40
C LYS A 207 -22.89 -8.15 8.37
N LEU A 208 -22.14 -7.45 7.51
CA LEU A 208 -20.70 -7.63 7.39
C LEU A 208 -19.98 -6.86 8.49
N ARG A 209 -18.91 -7.46 9.03
CA ARG A 209 -18.05 -6.81 10.01
C ARG A 209 -17.22 -5.72 9.34
N ARG A 210 -17.13 -4.55 9.99
CA ARG A 210 -16.27 -3.44 9.59
C ARG A 210 -15.09 -3.31 10.54
N GLY A 211 -13.98 -2.82 10.04
CA GLY A 211 -12.73 -2.63 10.76
C GLY A 211 -11.64 -2.06 9.87
N LEU A 212 -10.47 -1.82 10.43
CA LEU A 212 -9.28 -1.53 9.63
C LEU A 212 -8.93 -2.74 8.76
N ILE A 213 -8.57 -2.45 7.52
CA ILE A 213 -8.04 -3.38 6.53
C ILE A 213 -6.79 -2.79 5.89
N HIS A 214 -5.98 -3.65 5.25
CA HIS A 214 -4.88 -3.22 4.40
C HIS A 214 -5.38 -2.50 3.15
N GLY A 215 -6.46 -2.98 2.54
CA GLY A 215 -7.09 -2.36 1.38
C GLY A 215 -6.51 -2.72 0.03
N ASP A 216 -5.33 -3.37 0.01
CA ASP A 216 -4.64 -3.84 -1.20
C ASP A 216 -3.71 -5.02 -0.87
N PHE A 217 -4.25 -6.05 -0.21
CA PHE A 217 -3.51 -7.25 0.19
C PHE A 217 -3.28 -8.18 -1.02
N SER A 218 -2.52 -7.71 -2.01
CA SER A 218 -2.32 -8.29 -3.34
C SER A 218 -0.97 -9.01 -3.48
N THR A 219 -0.84 -9.85 -4.51
CA THR A 219 0.42 -10.60 -4.79
C THR A 219 1.59 -9.71 -5.18
N THR A 220 1.34 -8.45 -5.54
CA THR A 220 2.37 -7.43 -5.81
C THR A 220 2.91 -6.79 -4.53
N ASN A 221 2.10 -6.72 -3.48
CA ASN A 221 2.47 -6.09 -2.20
C ASN A 221 2.96 -7.10 -1.15
N ILE A 222 2.84 -8.40 -1.42
CA ILE A 222 3.34 -9.45 -0.54
C ILE A 222 4.70 -9.90 -1.07
N ILE A 223 5.73 -9.72 -0.25
CA ILE A 223 7.12 -10.05 -0.56
C ILE A 223 7.51 -11.36 0.11
N GLU A 224 8.21 -12.22 -0.63
CA GLU A 224 8.89 -13.40 -0.09
C GLU A 224 10.40 -13.20 -0.22
N ASP A 225 11.12 -13.32 0.90
CA ASP A 225 12.59 -13.30 0.91
C ASP A 225 13.21 -14.68 0.59
N GLU A 226 14.53 -14.76 0.59
CA GLU A 226 15.27 -16.00 0.25
C GLU A 226 15.05 -17.13 1.27
N ASP A 227 14.72 -16.78 2.52
CA ASP A 227 14.44 -17.72 3.60
C ASP A 227 12.96 -18.16 3.62
N GLY A 228 12.13 -17.58 2.75
CA GLY A 228 10.69 -17.81 2.73
C GLY A 228 9.95 -17.09 3.86
N GLN A 229 10.49 -16.00 4.41
CA GLN A 229 9.69 -15.10 5.22
C GLN A 229 8.82 -14.22 4.33
N LEU A 230 7.58 -14.00 4.77
CA LEU A 230 6.64 -13.12 4.08
C LEU A 230 6.61 -11.75 4.76
N GLY A 231 6.55 -10.71 3.96
CA GLY A 231 6.33 -9.33 4.40
C GLY A 231 5.27 -8.65 3.55
N VAL A 232 4.70 -7.56 4.07
CA VAL A 232 3.64 -6.80 3.39
C VAL A 232 4.08 -5.35 3.21
N LEU A 233 3.91 -4.85 1.99
CA LEU A 233 4.21 -3.48 1.59
C LEU A 233 2.92 -2.70 1.33
N ASP A 234 3.09 -1.38 1.24
CA ASP A 234 2.11 -0.44 0.68
C ASP A 234 0.76 -0.30 1.40
N PHE A 235 0.78 0.45 2.51
CA PHE A 235 -0.38 0.69 3.37
C PHE A 235 -1.16 1.97 3.00
N GLU A 236 -0.98 2.49 1.79
CA GLU A 236 -1.65 3.73 1.35
C GLU A 236 -3.15 3.52 1.18
N ASP A 237 -3.55 2.30 0.82
CA ASP A 237 -4.95 1.92 0.73
C ASP A 237 -5.58 1.47 2.04
N SER A 238 -4.81 1.46 3.13
CA SER A 238 -5.31 1.05 4.43
C SER A 238 -6.34 2.02 4.97
N GLY A 239 -7.35 1.48 5.64
CA GLY A 239 -8.46 2.28 6.14
C GLY A 239 -9.61 1.46 6.68
N PHE A 240 -10.65 2.15 7.16
CA PHE A 240 -11.83 1.50 7.70
C PHE A 240 -12.75 1.00 6.59
N ASN A 241 -12.99 -0.30 6.56
CA ASN A 241 -13.78 -0.94 5.51
C ASN A 241 -14.38 -2.27 5.99
N TYR A 242 -14.99 -3.03 5.09
CA TYR A 242 -15.44 -4.39 5.40
C TYR A 242 -14.25 -5.33 5.46
N ILE A 243 -14.11 -6.02 6.59
CA ILE A 243 -12.94 -6.85 6.91
C ILE A 243 -12.73 -7.96 5.85
N VAL A 244 -13.83 -8.47 5.29
CA VAL A 244 -13.81 -9.52 4.26
C VAL A 244 -13.09 -9.10 2.97
N PHE A 245 -12.92 -7.80 2.72
CA PHE A 245 -12.32 -7.32 1.48
C PHE A 245 -10.84 -7.63 1.34
N ASP A 246 -10.04 -7.62 2.41
CA ASP A 246 -8.63 -8.04 2.29
C ASP A 246 -8.52 -9.50 1.80
N LEU A 247 -9.37 -10.38 2.32
CA LEU A 247 -9.42 -11.77 1.86
C LEU A 247 -9.88 -11.87 0.39
N ALA A 248 -10.90 -11.09 0.00
CA ALA A 248 -11.39 -11.08 -1.38
C ALA A 248 -10.33 -10.57 -2.36
N ILE A 249 -9.61 -9.50 -2.02
CA ILE A 249 -8.49 -8.96 -2.79
C ILE A 249 -7.39 -10.02 -2.91
N CYS A 250 -6.98 -10.60 -1.79
CA CYS A 250 -5.95 -11.64 -1.79
C CYS A 250 -6.32 -12.80 -2.73
N ILE A 251 -7.54 -13.32 -2.64
CA ILE A 251 -8.00 -14.41 -3.53
C ILE A 251 -7.98 -13.96 -4.99
N ALA A 252 -8.52 -12.78 -5.30
CA ALA A 252 -8.59 -12.27 -6.67
C ALA A 252 -7.20 -12.17 -7.31
N TYR A 253 -6.22 -11.63 -6.58
CA TYR A 253 -4.85 -11.51 -7.10
C TYR A 253 -4.16 -12.87 -7.28
N PHE A 254 -4.39 -13.83 -6.40
CA PHE A 254 -3.89 -15.20 -6.59
C PHE A 254 -4.52 -15.91 -7.79
N MET A 255 -5.76 -15.60 -8.15
CA MET A 255 -6.42 -16.18 -9.33
C MET A 255 -5.86 -15.65 -10.65
N VAL A 256 -5.26 -14.46 -10.65
CA VAL A 256 -4.72 -13.80 -11.85
C VAL A 256 -3.19 -13.71 -11.88
N SER A 257 -2.51 -14.32 -10.90
CA SER A 257 -1.04 -14.39 -10.81
C SER A 257 -0.47 -15.60 -11.54
#